data_AF-A0A2T4YX61-F1
#
_entry.id   AF-A0A2T4YX61-F1
#
_cell.length_a   1.000
_cell.length_b   1.000
_cell.length_c   1.000
_cell.angle_alpha   90.00
_cell.angle_beta   90.00
_cell.angle_gamma   90.00
#
_symmetry.space_group_name_H-M   'P 1'
#
loop_
_entity.id
_entity.type
_entity.pdbx_description
1 polymer ?
#
loop_
_entity_poly.entity_id
_entity_poly.type
_entity_poly.pdbx_seq_one_letter_code
_entity_poly.pdbx_strand_id
1 'polypeptide(L)'
;MHTNATASEREKTDDEPAEPFSPYGEGYMPLTCAAQWHATNGLRVPFDRIGRKARHESYRKILELLASGKIAAVGDNVTGPPKNGEIPPYEFADCAIHLPDFDEVDAWEYVEDQPVLLSYAYDDMEAWRDLFDDQIIRGRCTIWRRIKLRKADIIAHLQVQQRMRGSGGPGRPTSIPNLIIPELLRRSAENQLEQTLAAEARVLSAWLAKEYPAEPQVKPRPCEIGIRHVYWKARGRSK
;
A
#
# COMPACT_ATOMS: atom_id res chain seq x y z
N MET A 1 -32.47 -28.37 29.91
CA MET A 1 -31.86 -27.06 29.66
C MET A 1 -30.54 -27.30 28.95
N HIS A 2 -30.48 -27.04 27.64
CA HIS A 2 -29.28 -27.25 26.81
C HIS A 2 -28.83 -25.87 26.33
N THR A 3 -27.67 -25.44 26.81
CA THR A 3 -27.00 -24.22 26.34
C THR A 3 -26.05 -24.62 25.21
N ASN A 4 -26.44 -24.32 23.98
CA ASN A 4 -25.56 -24.33 22.82
C ASN A 4 -24.68 -23.08 22.87
N ALA A 5 -23.38 -23.27 23.06
CA ALA A 5 -22.38 -22.22 22.91
C ALA A 5 -21.82 -22.22 21.48
N THR A 6 -22.25 -21.20 20.74
CA THR A 6 -21.49 -20.31 19.86
C THR A 6 -20.33 -20.86 19.03
N ALA A 7 -20.46 -20.61 17.72
CA ALA A 7 -19.51 -20.93 16.67
C ALA A 7 -18.16 -20.22 16.86
N SER A 8 -17.11 -20.99 16.57
CA SER A 8 -15.71 -20.63 16.39
C SER A 8 -15.53 -19.27 15.69
N GLU A 9 -15.00 -18.30 16.43
CA GLU A 9 -14.16 -17.24 15.90
C GLU A 9 -12.96 -17.92 15.24
N ARG A 10 -12.81 -17.72 13.93
CA ARG A 10 -11.55 -18.04 13.26
C ARG A 10 -10.60 -16.91 13.59
N GLU A 11 -9.68 -17.19 14.49
CA GLU A 11 -8.44 -16.45 14.72
C GLU A 11 -7.85 -16.12 13.34
N LYS A 12 -7.91 -14.84 12.97
CA LYS A 12 -7.17 -14.31 11.83
C LYS A 12 -5.72 -14.46 12.27
N THR A 13 -4.95 -15.34 11.65
CA THR A 13 -3.53 -15.46 11.97
C THR A 13 -2.87 -14.11 11.76
N ASP A 14 -2.32 -13.53 12.82
CA ASP A 14 -1.76 -12.18 12.94
C ASP A 14 -0.54 -11.88 12.02
N ASP A 15 -0.25 -12.74 11.04
CA ASP A 15 0.98 -12.69 10.23
C ASP A 15 0.77 -12.25 8.77
N GLU A 16 -0.46 -11.96 8.33
CA GLU A 16 -0.68 -11.43 6.97
C GLU A 16 -0.50 -9.89 6.97
N PRO A 17 0.56 -9.35 6.35
CA PRO A 17 0.79 -7.91 6.30
C PRO A 17 -0.35 -7.24 5.53
N ALA A 18 -0.86 -6.10 6.03
CA ALA A 18 -2.00 -5.50 5.38
C ALA A 18 -1.69 -5.03 3.94
N GLU A 19 -2.75 -4.92 3.15
CA GLU A 19 -2.63 -4.47 1.77
C GLU A 19 -2.10 -3.02 1.74
N PRO A 20 -1.01 -2.74 0.98
CA PRO A 20 -0.45 -1.42 0.87
C PRO A 20 -1.43 -0.45 0.20
N PHE A 21 -1.38 0.79 0.67
CA PHE A 21 -2.21 1.85 0.13
C PHE A 21 -1.94 2.08 -1.36
N SER A 22 -3.01 2.04 -2.15
CA SER A 22 -2.97 2.44 -3.54
C SER A 22 -2.55 3.92 -3.68
N PRO A 23 -1.60 4.25 -4.58
CA PRO A 23 -1.24 5.63 -4.87
C PRO A 23 -2.30 6.34 -5.72
N TYR A 24 -3.35 5.65 -6.21
CA TYR A 24 -4.43 6.29 -6.94
C TYR A 24 -5.29 7.15 -6.01
N GLY A 25 -5.72 8.31 -6.52
CA GLY A 25 -6.47 9.33 -5.79
C GLY A 25 -5.59 10.51 -5.34
N GLU A 26 -6.22 11.46 -4.66
CA GLU A 26 -5.55 12.66 -4.15
C GLU A 26 -4.85 12.42 -2.81
N GLY A 27 -3.99 13.37 -2.43
CA GLY A 27 -3.35 13.41 -1.12
C GLY A 27 -1.97 12.76 -1.06
N TYR A 28 -1.66 12.20 0.11
CA TYR A 28 -0.37 11.64 0.45
C TYR A 28 -0.52 10.18 0.91
N MET A 29 0.55 9.41 0.85
CA MET A 29 0.63 8.04 1.37
C MET A 29 1.91 7.85 2.20
N PRO A 30 1.94 6.95 3.20
CA PRO A 30 3.17 6.62 3.91
C PRO A 30 4.32 6.23 2.97
N LEU A 31 5.55 6.58 3.32
CA LEU A 31 6.74 6.23 2.53
C LEU A 31 6.89 4.71 2.43
N THR A 32 6.71 3.98 3.54
CA THR A 32 6.74 2.50 3.53
C THR A 32 5.72 1.89 2.54
N CYS A 33 4.50 2.44 2.47
CA CYS A 33 3.51 1.97 1.49
C CYS A 33 3.96 2.22 0.05
N ALA A 34 4.61 3.35 -0.23
CA ALA A 34 5.11 3.65 -1.56
C ALA A 34 6.27 2.71 -1.96
N ALA A 35 7.15 2.41 -1.01
CA ALA A 35 8.22 1.44 -1.19
C ALA A 35 7.67 0.04 -1.44
N GLN A 36 6.66 -0.39 -0.68
CA GLN A 36 5.97 -1.65 -0.89
C GLN A 36 5.24 -1.70 -2.23
N TRP A 37 4.53 -0.64 -2.63
CA TRP A 37 3.87 -0.55 -3.92
C TRP A 37 4.86 -0.74 -5.08
N HIS A 38 6.00 -0.06 -5.03
CA HIS A 38 7.04 -0.18 -6.06
C HIS A 38 7.69 -1.57 -6.02
N ALA A 39 8.04 -2.09 -4.85
CA ALA A 39 8.66 -3.42 -4.70
C ALA A 39 7.75 -4.56 -5.20
N THR A 40 6.44 -4.45 -4.95
CA THR A 40 5.42 -5.41 -5.40
C THR A 40 5.02 -5.26 -6.86
N ASN A 41 5.63 -4.30 -7.58
CA ASN A 41 5.25 -3.94 -8.94
C ASN A 41 3.74 -3.64 -9.02
N GLY A 42 3.23 -2.83 -8.09
CA GLY A 42 1.83 -2.46 -7.97
C GLY A 42 0.96 -3.65 -7.60
N LEU A 43 1.33 -4.34 -6.52
CA LEU A 43 0.63 -5.51 -5.97
C LEU A 43 0.54 -6.73 -6.89
N ARG A 44 1.42 -6.83 -7.89
CA ARG A 44 1.52 -8.01 -8.77
C ARG A 44 2.25 -9.17 -8.11
N VAL A 45 3.09 -8.88 -7.13
CA VAL A 45 3.82 -9.87 -6.33
C VAL A 45 3.33 -9.74 -4.89
N PRO A 46 2.89 -10.85 -4.25
CA PRO A 46 2.56 -10.86 -2.83
C PRO A 46 3.73 -10.32 -1.97
N PHE A 47 3.44 -9.51 -0.96
CA PHE A 47 4.47 -8.80 -0.20
C PHE A 47 5.37 -9.73 0.64
N ASP A 48 4.79 -10.82 1.17
CA ASP A 48 5.47 -11.91 1.85
C ASP A 48 6.54 -12.58 0.96
N ARG A 49 6.40 -12.49 -0.36
CA ARG A 49 7.35 -13.04 -1.33
C ARG A 49 8.45 -12.08 -1.75
N ILE A 50 8.45 -10.85 -1.24
CA ILE A 50 9.45 -9.85 -1.57
C ILE A 50 10.59 -9.93 -0.56
N GLY A 51 11.71 -10.48 -1.02
CA GLY A 51 12.92 -10.55 -0.22
C GLY A 51 13.54 -9.17 0.06
N ARG A 52 14.41 -9.13 1.07
CA ARG A 52 15.18 -7.96 1.54
C ARG A 52 15.75 -7.10 0.41
N LYS A 53 16.31 -7.73 -0.63
CA LYS A 53 16.95 -7.05 -1.76
C LYS A 53 15.97 -6.16 -2.53
N ALA A 54 14.79 -6.67 -2.88
CA ALA A 54 13.80 -5.93 -3.65
C ALA A 54 13.21 -4.77 -2.83
N ARG A 55 13.06 -4.93 -1.51
CA ARG A 55 12.69 -3.82 -0.62
C ARG A 55 13.77 -2.74 -0.64
N HIS A 56 15.03 -3.08 -0.39
CA HIS A 56 16.14 -2.12 -0.42
C HIS A 56 16.26 -1.39 -1.77
N GLU A 57 16.13 -2.09 -2.89
CA GLU A 57 16.14 -1.48 -4.22
C GLU A 57 14.97 -0.49 -4.39
N SER A 58 13.81 -0.81 -3.83
CA SER A 58 12.65 0.07 -3.85
C SER A 58 12.88 1.36 -3.05
N TYR A 59 13.34 1.25 -1.80
CA TYR A 59 13.67 2.41 -0.98
C TYR A 59 14.77 3.26 -1.61
N ARG A 60 15.84 2.63 -2.13
CA ARG A 60 16.92 3.35 -2.83
C ARG A 60 16.36 4.16 -3.99
N LYS A 61 15.46 3.56 -4.78
CA LYS A 61 14.85 4.25 -5.91
C LYS A 61 14.01 5.46 -5.48
N ILE A 62 13.26 5.32 -4.39
CA ILE A 62 12.45 6.40 -3.83
C ILE A 62 13.34 7.52 -3.29
N LEU A 63 14.40 7.19 -2.54
CA LEU A 63 15.35 8.17 -2.02
C LEU A 63 16.02 8.98 -3.13
N GLU A 64 16.40 8.36 -4.25
CA GLU A 64 16.91 9.09 -5.43
C GLU A 64 15.92 10.13 -5.95
N LEU A 65 14.63 9.78 -6.01
CA LEU A 65 13.57 10.67 -6.49
C LEU A 65 13.27 11.80 -5.49
N LEU A 66 13.33 11.50 -4.20
CA LEU A 66 13.20 12.48 -3.12
C LEU A 66 14.37 13.46 -3.10
N ALA A 67 15.60 12.95 -3.16
CA ALA A 67 16.82 13.77 -3.18
C ALA A 67 16.90 14.69 -4.40
N SER A 68 16.30 14.27 -5.53
CA SER A 68 16.20 15.10 -6.74
C SER A 68 14.97 16.03 -6.77
N GLY A 69 14.11 15.99 -5.76
CA GLY A 69 12.89 16.80 -5.68
C GLY A 69 11.80 16.41 -6.69
N LYS A 70 11.88 15.21 -7.29
CA LYS A 70 10.86 14.69 -8.22
C LYS A 70 9.61 14.17 -7.50
N ILE A 71 9.77 13.74 -6.24
CA ILE A 71 8.66 13.40 -5.36
C ILE A 71 8.68 14.38 -4.21
N ALA A 72 7.54 15.00 -3.92
CA ALA A 72 7.37 15.79 -2.71
C ALA A 72 7.13 14.89 -1.50
N ALA A 73 7.84 15.17 -0.41
CA ALA A 73 7.66 14.53 0.89
C ALA A 73 7.21 15.55 1.94
N VAL A 74 6.34 15.11 2.84
CA VAL A 74 5.94 15.85 4.03
C VAL A 74 6.14 14.98 5.26
N GLY A 75 6.37 15.59 6.42
CA GLY A 75 6.50 14.88 7.68
C GLY A 75 6.37 15.80 8.88
N ASP A 76 6.45 15.21 10.06
CA ASP A 76 6.52 15.94 11.32
C ASP A 76 8.00 16.29 11.59
N ASN A 77 8.34 17.57 11.69
CA ASN A 77 9.68 18.03 12.09
C ASN A 77 9.80 17.98 13.62
N VAL A 78 10.75 17.19 14.11
CA VAL A 78 10.96 16.96 15.55
C VAL A 78 11.97 17.95 16.14
N THR A 79 12.94 18.40 15.34
CA THR A 79 14.06 19.24 15.80
C THR A 79 13.86 20.72 15.56
N GLY A 80 12.86 21.11 14.76
CA GLY A 80 12.61 22.52 14.45
C GLY A 80 11.18 22.82 13.97
N PRO A 81 10.81 24.10 13.88
CA PRO A 81 9.59 24.55 13.22
C PRO A 81 9.74 24.57 11.67
N PRO A 82 8.65 24.42 10.91
CA PRO A 82 7.29 24.11 11.36
C PRO A 82 7.15 22.63 11.73
N LYS A 83 6.31 22.33 12.75
CA LYS A 83 6.11 20.96 13.25
C LYS A 83 5.62 19.99 12.19
N ASN A 84 4.87 20.46 11.18
CA ASN A 84 4.46 19.67 10.03
C ASN A 84 4.83 20.47 8.77
N GLY A 85 5.52 19.86 7.82
CA GLY A 85 5.98 20.60 6.65
C GLY A 85 6.55 19.72 5.55
N GLU A 86 6.91 20.38 4.45
CA GLU A 86 7.66 19.78 3.36
C GLU A 86 9.08 19.47 3.83
N ILE A 87 9.54 18.24 3.54
CA ILE A 87 10.88 17.80 3.88
C ILE A 87 11.81 18.24 2.74
N PRO A 88 12.86 19.03 3.02
CA PRO A 88 13.77 19.47 1.98
C PRO A 88 14.47 18.28 1.28
N PRO A 89 14.63 18.30 -0.06
CA PRO A 89 15.27 17.21 -0.81
C PRO A 89 16.65 16.80 -0.29
N TYR A 90 17.44 17.76 0.19
CA TYR A 90 18.79 17.50 0.70
C TYR A 90 18.81 16.60 1.95
N GLU A 91 17.71 16.47 2.69
CA GLU A 91 17.63 15.56 3.84
C GLU A 91 17.70 14.09 3.41
N PHE A 92 17.38 13.81 2.14
CA PHE A 92 17.45 12.47 1.55
C PHE A 92 18.75 12.22 0.78
N ALA A 93 19.60 13.24 0.61
CA ALA A 93 20.88 13.08 -0.08
C ALA A 93 21.81 12.18 0.75
N ASP A 94 22.41 11.18 0.10
CA ASP A 94 23.26 10.17 0.74
C ASP A 94 22.63 9.47 1.95
N CYS A 95 21.30 9.46 2.04
CA CYS A 95 20.58 8.86 3.14
C CYS A 95 20.71 7.32 3.10
N ALA A 96 21.24 6.74 4.17
CA ALA A 96 21.26 5.29 4.33
C ALA A 96 19.85 4.76 4.62
N ILE A 97 19.59 3.49 4.33
CA ILE A 97 18.32 2.84 4.63
C ILE A 97 18.59 1.82 5.73
N HIS A 98 17.73 1.81 6.74
CA HIS A 98 17.69 0.78 7.75
C HIS A 98 16.27 0.24 7.89
N LEU A 99 16.12 -1.06 7.71
CA LEU A 99 14.86 -1.81 7.80
C LEU A 99 14.99 -2.82 8.95
N PRO A 100 14.50 -2.51 10.16
CA PRO A 100 14.70 -3.35 11.36
C PRO A 100 14.25 -4.80 11.18
N ASP A 101 13.22 -5.05 10.36
CA ASP A 101 12.72 -6.40 10.08
C ASP A 101 13.72 -7.27 9.28
N PHE A 102 14.79 -6.67 8.75
CA PHE A 102 15.73 -7.32 7.84
C PHE A 102 17.20 -7.10 8.18
N ASP A 103 17.51 -6.03 8.89
CA ASP A 103 18.86 -5.60 9.16
C ASP A 103 19.25 -6.04 10.58
N GLU A 104 20.39 -6.74 10.69
CA GLU A 104 20.89 -7.27 11.96
C GLU A 104 21.54 -6.19 12.84
N VAL A 105 21.84 -5.04 12.24
CA VAL A 105 22.59 -3.94 12.84
C VAL A 105 21.63 -2.80 13.12
N ASP A 106 21.57 -2.33 14.36
CA ASP A 106 20.69 -1.24 14.74
C ASP A 106 21.01 0.08 13.99
N ALA A 107 19.96 0.88 13.73
CA ALA A 107 20.05 2.17 13.03
C ALA A 107 21.05 3.17 13.65
N TRP A 108 21.37 3.04 14.94
CA TRP A 108 22.27 3.96 15.66
C TRP A 108 23.76 3.58 15.52
N GLU A 109 24.08 2.44 14.92
CA GLU A 109 25.47 2.04 14.61
C GLU A 109 26.01 2.69 13.32
N TYR A 110 25.14 3.39 12.56
CA TYR A 110 25.55 4.17 11.40
C TYR A 110 26.35 5.42 11.83
N VAL A 111 27.22 5.90 10.94
CA VAL A 111 28.14 7.05 11.19
C VAL A 111 27.37 8.26 11.71
N GLU A 112 27.86 8.91 12.78
CA GLU A 112 27.16 9.96 13.53
C GLU A 112 26.56 11.07 12.65
N ASP A 113 27.19 11.40 11.53
CA ASP A 113 26.79 12.52 10.66
C ASP A 113 25.90 12.13 9.48
N GLN A 114 25.78 10.85 9.14
CA GLN A 114 25.00 10.42 7.98
C GLN A 114 23.51 10.30 8.31
N PRO A 115 22.59 10.89 7.51
CA PRO A 115 21.16 10.67 7.72
C PRO A 115 20.80 9.22 7.39
N VAL A 116 19.98 8.60 8.25
CA VAL A 116 19.45 7.24 8.04
C VAL A 116 17.93 7.31 8.00
N LEU A 117 17.34 6.73 6.96
CA LEU A 117 15.92 6.46 6.88
C LEU A 117 15.64 5.15 7.63
N LEU A 118 14.97 5.27 8.77
CA LEU A 118 14.41 4.17 9.53
C LEU A 118 12.97 3.94 9.07
N SER A 119 12.66 2.71 8.62
CA SER A 119 11.33 2.37 8.13
C SER A 119 10.98 0.93 8.47
N TYR A 120 9.73 0.71 8.87
CA TYR A 120 9.20 -0.59 9.29
C TYR A 120 8.26 -1.17 8.23
N ALA A 121 8.03 -2.49 8.29
CA ALA A 121 6.94 -3.09 7.53
C ALA A 121 5.62 -2.39 7.84
N TYR A 122 4.90 -2.04 6.79
CA TYR A 122 3.56 -1.49 6.93
C TYR A 122 2.61 -2.59 7.36
N ASP A 123 1.97 -2.40 8.51
CA ASP A 123 0.82 -3.20 8.93
C ASP A 123 -0.45 -2.40 8.61
N ASP A 124 -0.93 -1.56 9.52
CA ASP A 124 -2.04 -0.67 9.27
C ASP A 124 -1.73 0.81 9.57
N MET A 125 -2.70 1.67 9.31
CA MET A 125 -2.52 3.12 9.40
C MET A 125 -2.45 3.60 10.85
N GLU A 126 -3.12 2.91 11.77
CA GLU A 126 -3.10 3.20 13.20
C GLU A 126 -1.75 2.78 13.79
N ALA A 127 -1.31 1.55 13.51
CA ALA A 127 0.00 1.04 13.89
C ALA A 127 1.14 1.90 13.34
N TRP A 128 1.11 2.26 12.05
CA TRP A 128 2.11 3.15 11.47
C TRP A 128 2.12 4.53 12.14
N ARG A 129 0.95 5.09 12.47
CA ARG A 129 0.86 6.44 13.05
C ARG A 129 1.40 6.47 14.48
N ASP A 130 1.16 5.40 15.24
CA ASP A 130 1.32 5.41 16.68
C ASP A 130 2.58 4.65 17.15
N LEU A 131 3.13 3.72 16.35
CA LEU A 131 4.22 2.84 16.77
C LEU A 131 5.41 2.78 15.78
N PHE A 132 5.13 2.68 14.49
CA PHE A 132 6.15 2.27 13.49
C PHE A 132 6.19 3.20 12.27
N ASP A 133 6.34 4.50 12.52
CA ASP A 133 6.39 5.50 11.45
C ASP A 133 7.73 5.52 10.70
N ASP A 134 7.72 6.08 9.50
CA ASP A 134 8.93 6.35 8.72
C ASP A 134 9.67 7.56 9.31
N GLN A 135 10.97 7.42 9.59
CA GLN A 135 11.78 8.45 10.25
C GLN A 135 13.11 8.72 9.54
N ILE A 136 13.56 9.98 9.54
CA ILE A 136 14.95 10.34 9.25
C ILE A 136 15.63 10.61 10.59
N ILE A 137 16.68 9.84 10.88
CA ILE A 137 17.53 10.01 12.05
C ILE A 137 18.93 10.49 11.62
N ARG A 138 19.60 11.27 12.47
CA ARG A 138 21.02 11.61 12.34
C ARG A 138 21.67 11.43 13.70
N GLY A 139 22.65 10.54 13.79
CA GLY A 139 23.14 10.02 15.06
C GLY A 139 22.00 9.43 15.89
N ARG A 140 21.73 10.01 17.07
CA ARG A 140 20.64 9.56 17.97
C ARG A 140 19.40 10.46 17.96
N CYS A 141 19.31 11.37 16.99
CA CYS A 141 18.26 12.37 16.94
C CYS A 141 17.34 12.10 15.74
N THR A 142 16.05 11.87 16.00
CA THR A 142 15.02 11.92 14.96
C THR A 142 14.84 13.36 14.50
N ILE A 143 15.03 13.60 13.21
CA ILE A 143 14.83 14.92 12.58
C ILE A 143 13.40 15.01 12.04
N TRP A 144 12.99 13.99 11.30
CA TRP A 144 11.68 13.89 10.68
C TRP A 144 11.04 12.56 11.03
N ARG A 145 9.71 12.56 11.17
CA ARG A 145 8.92 11.34 11.35
C ARG A 145 7.62 11.38 10.56
N ARG A 146 6.91 10.26 10.47
CA ARG A 146 5.64 10.12 9.73
C ARG A 146 5.74 10.62 8.30
N ILE A 147 6.80 10.21 7.61
CA ILE A 147 7.10 10.69 6.27
C ILE A 147 6.03 10.17 5.30
N LYS A 148 5.40 11.09 4.57
CA LYS A 148 4.39 10.79 3.56
C LYS A 148 4.80 11.38 2.22
N LEU A 149 4.50 10.65 1.16
CA LEU A 149 4.82 11.02 -0.20
C LEU A 149 3.56 11.43 -0.96
N ARG A 150 3.66 12.44 -1.80
CA ARG A 150 2.54 12.89 -2.62
C ARG A 150 2.16 11.82 -3.63
N LYS A 151 0.91 11.36 -3.58
CA LYS A 151 0.40 10.24 -4.41
C LYS A 151 0.58 10.48 -5.92
N ALA A 152 0.33 11.70 -6.38
CA ALA A 152 0.48 12.07 -7.79
C ALA A 152 1.92 11.86 -8.32
N ASP A 153 2.93 12.17 -7.50
CA ASP A 153 4.33 12.07 -7.90
C ASP A 153 4.78 10.59 -7.94
N ILE A 154 4.24 9.77 -7.03
CA ILE A 154 4.42 8.31 -7.04
C ILE A 154 3.94 7.72 -8.35
N ILE A 155 2.73 8.08 -8.80
CA ILE A 155 2.19 7.61 -10.09
C ILE A 155 3.07 8.07 -11.25
N ALA A 156 3.52 9.33 -11.22
CA ALA A 156 4.31 9.92 -12.30
C ALA A 156 5.70 9.29 -12.45
N HIS A 157 6.38 9.00 -11.34
CA HIS A 157 7.80 8.65 -11.32
C HIS A 157 8.11 7.20 -10.95
N LEU A 158 7.30 6.59 -10.07
CA LEU A 158 7.39 5.16 -9.78
C LEU A 158 6.44 4.40 -10.68
N GLN A 159 6.60 4.62 -11.99
CA GLN A 159 5.95 3.79 -13.01
C GLN A 159 6.49 2.37 -12.88
N VAL A 160 5.89 1.61 -11.97
CA VAL A 160 5.72 0.17 -12.01
C VAL A 160 5.52 -0.17 -13.48
N GLN A 161 6.49 -0.83 -14.15
CA GLN A 161 6.49 -1.01 -15.60
C GLN A 161 5.10 -1.46 -16.05
N GLN A 162 4.29 -0.47 -16.42
CA GLN A 162 3.15 -0.64 -17.26
C GLN A 162 3.81 -0.75 -18.61
N ARG A 163 4.34 -1.95 -18.92
CA ARG A 163 4.61 -2.28 -20.32
C ARG A 163 3.37 -1.83 -21.07
N MET A 164 3.54 -0.80 -21.90
CA MET A 164 2.46 -0.23 -22.67
C MET A 164 1.73 -1.40 -23.33
N ARG A 165 0.46 -1.51 -22.94
CA ARG A 165 -0.42 -2.64 -23.25
C ARG A 165 -0.76 -2.54 -24.73
N GLY A 166 0.08 -3.13 -25.59
CA GLY A 166 -0.33 -3.54 -26.92
C GLY A 166 -1.61 -4.37 -26.80
N SER A 167 -2.63 -3.96 -27.54
CA SER A 167 -3.95 -4.58 -27.57
C SER A 167 -3.85 -6.05 -28.00
N GLY A 168 -4.08 -6.98 -27.08
CA GLY A 168 -4.38 -8.38 -27.41
C GLY A 168 -3.31 -9.39 -26.99
N GLY A 169 -3.59 -10.17 -25.95
CA GLY A 169 -2.82 -11.35 -25.57
C GLY A 169 -3.06 -11.82 -24.13
N PRO A 170 -3.06 -13.15 -23.87
CA PRO A 170 -3.36 -13.76 -22.58
C PRO A 170 -2.32 -13.37 -21.50
N GLY A 171 -2.79 -13.00 -20.30
CA GLY A 171 -1.96 -12.56 -19.17
C GLY A 171 -2.24 -11.14 -18.64
N ARG A 172 -3.32 -10.49 -19.09
CA ARG A 172 -3.72 -9.17 -18.58
C ARG A 172 -4.19 -9.28 -17.11
N PRO A 173 -3.74 -8.41 -16.18
CA PRO A 173 -4.39 -8.29 -14.88
C PRO A 173 -5.84 -7.88 -15.14
N THR A 174 -6.78 -8.73 -14.74
CA THR A 174 -8.20 -8.46 -14.94
C THR A 174 -8.60 -7.33 -14.00
N SER A 175 -9.53 -6.45 -14.42
CA SER A 175 -10.08 -5.40 -13.54
C SER A 175 -10.78 -6.01 -12.31
N ILE A 176 -11.09 -7.31 -12.39
CA ILE A 176 -11.71 -8.10 -11.33
C ILE A 176 -10.83 -8.14 -10.05
N PRO A 177 -9.64 -8.77 -10.03
CA PRO A 177 -8.82 -8.88 -8.83
C PRO A 177 -8.33 -7.53 -8.29
N ASN A 178 -8.03 -6.56 -9.16
CA ASN A 178 -7.29 -5.38 -8.72
C ASN A 178 -8.17 -4.17 -8.36
N LEU A 179 -9.39 -4.09 -8.89
CA LEU A 179 -10.27 -2.94 -8.68
C LEU A 179 -11.60 -3.39 -8.10
N ILE A 180 -12.24 -4.36 -8.74
CA ILE A 180 -13.58 -4.82 -8.37
C ILE A 180 -13.57 -5.58 -7.04
N ILE A 181 -12.58 -6.46 -6.77
CA ILE A 181 -12.51 -7.22 -5.51
C ILE A 181 -12.27 -6.28 -4.31
N PRO A 182 -11.29 -5.36 -4.33
CA PRO A 182 -11.13 -4.38 -3.25
C PRO A 182 -12.39 -3.55 -3.00
N GLU A 183 -13.04 -3.08 -4.06
CA GLU A 183 -14.29 -2.32 -3.93
C GLU A 183 -15.43 -3.17 -3.35
N LEU A 184 -15.56 -4.43 -3.75
CA LEU A 184 -16.51 -5.37 -3.15
C LEU A 184 -16.26 -5.54 -1.65
N LEU A 185 -15.01 -5.67 -1.23
CA LEU A 185 -14.64 -5.81 0.18
C LEU A 185 -14.94 -4.52 0.97
N ARG A 186 -14.64 -3.35 0.42
CA ARG A 186 -15.02 -2.05 0.99
C ARG A 186 -16.53 -1.95 1.19
N ARG A 187 -17.32 -2.25 0.15
CA ARG A 187 -18.79 -2.27 0.21
C ARG A 187 -19.31 -3.28 1.23
N SER A 188 -18.64 -4.42 1.40
CA SER A 188 -18.95 -5.38 2.44
C SER A 188 -18.75 -4.84 3.84
N ALA A 189 -17.61 -4.18 4.10
CA ALA A 189 -17.32 -3.57 5.40
C ALA A 189 -18.36 -2.49 5.77
N GLU A 190 -18.88 -1.79 4.77
CA GLU A 190 -19.90 -0.74 4.94
C GLU A 190 -21.34 -1.25 4.89
N ASN A 191 -21.57 -2.57 4.85
CA ASN A 191 -22.90 -3.20 4.70
C ASN A 191 -23.69 -2.70 3.46
N GLN A 192 -22.98 -2.38 2.38
CA GLN A 192 -23.54 -1.89 1.12
C GLN A 192 -23.68 -2.99 0.05
N LEU A 193 -23.45 -4.26 0.39
CA LEU A 193 -23.60 -5.35 -0.58
C LEU A 193 -25.05 -5.49 -1.04
N GLU A 194 -25.21 -5.67 -2.34
CA GLU A 194 -26.50 -6.00 -2.92
C GLU A 194 -27.00 -7.37 -2.43
N GLN A 195 -28.32 -7.57 -2.52
CA GLN A 195 -28.94 -8.81 -2.04
C GLN A 195 -28.51 -10.05 -2.84
N THR A 196 -28.17 -9.86 -4.13
CA THR A 196 -27.83 -10.94 -5.05
C THR A 196 -26.49 -10.69 -5.72
N LEU A 197 -25.75 -11.77 -6.01
CA LEU A 197 -24.46 -11.72 -6.70
C LEU A 197 -24.56 -11.00 -8.07
N ALA A 198 -25.65 -11.24 -8.81
CA ALA A 198 -25.88 -10.63 -10.11
C ALA A 198 -26.15 -9.11 -10.00
N ALA A 199 -26.83 -8.65 -8.95
CA ALA A 199 -27.02 -7.22 -8.70
C ALA A 199 -25.69 -6.56 -8.33
N GLU A 200 -24.92 -7.17 -7.42
CA GLU A 200 -23.61 -6.64 -7.02
C GLU A 200 -22.66 -6.53 -8.22
N ALA A 201 -22.61 -7.53 -9.08
CA ALA A 201 -21.78 -7.51 -10.29
C ALA A 201 -22.16 -6.38 -11.27
N ARG A 202 -23.45 -5.97 -11.33
CA ARG A 202 -23.88 -4.82 -12.14
C ARG A 202 -23.43 -3.51 -11.51
N VAL A 203 -23.56 -3.37 -10.19
CA VAL A 203 -23.11 -2.18 -9.46
C VAL A 203 -21.60 -1.99 -9.64
N LEU A 204 -20.81 -3.04 -9.43
CA LEU A 204 -19.35 -2.97 -9.57
C LEU A 204 -18.92 -2.70 -11.02
N SER A 205 -19.61 -3.28 -12.01
CA SER A 205 -19.37 -3.00 -13.43
C SER A 205 -19.67 -1.53 -13.79
N ALA A 206 -20.77 -0.98 -13.28
CA ALA A 206 -21.13 0.43 -13.48
C ALA A 206 -20.17 1.38 -12.75
N TRP A 207 -19.77 1.03 -11.52
CA TRP A 207 -18.75 1.76 -10.76
C TRP A 207 -17.42 1.81 -11.50
N LEU A 208 -16.96 0.68 -12.04
CA LEU A 208 -15.71 0.63 -12.82
C LEU A 208 -15.77 1.56 -14.04
N ALA A 209 -16.91 1.59 -14.74
CA ALA A 209 -17.09 2.46 -15.90
C ALA A 209 -17.10 3.95 -15.53
N LYS A 210 -17.64 4.29 -14.35
CA LYS A 210 -17.74 5.66 -13.86
C LYS A 210 -16.41 6.17 -13.30
N GLU A 211 -15.77 5.41 -12.42
CA GLU A 211 -14.58 5.85 -11.69
C GLU A 211 -13.27 5.56 -12.45
N TYR A 212 -13.25 4.53 -13.32
CA TYR A 212 -12.07 4.13 -14.08
C TYR A 212 -12.39 3.95 -15.58
N PRO A 213 -12.82 5.01 -16.29
CA PRO A 213 -13.23 4.91 -17.70
C PRO A 213 -12.10 4.44 -18.63
N ALA A 214 -10.84 4.69 -18.27
CA ALA A 214 -9.66 4.30 -19.04
C ALA A 214 -9.27 2.82 -18.87
N GLU A 215 -9.80 2.12 -17.86
CA GLU A 215 -9.49 0.71 -17.62
C GLU A 215 -10.37 -0.22 -18.49
N PRO A 216 -9.96 -1.49 -18.66
CA PRO A 216 -10.76 -2.47 -19.37
C PRO A 216 -12.11 -2.67 -18.70
N GLN A 217 -13.16 -2.31 -19.42
CA GLN A 217 -14.52 -2.43 -18.92
C GLN A 217 -14.92 -3.90 -18.84
N VAL A 218 -15.36 -4.32 -17.66
CA VAL A 218 -15.80 -5.69 -17.41
C VAL A 218 -17.31 -5.73 -17.45
N LYS A 219 -17.88 -6.54 -18.35
CA LYS A 219 -19.33 -6.74 -18.42
C LYS A 219 -19.84 -7.44 -17.13
N PRO A 220 -21.10 -7.26 -16.73
CA PRO A 220 -21.63 -7.84 -15.49
C PRO A 220 -21.45 -9.35 -15.36
N ARG A 221 -21.66 -10.14 -16.43
CA ARG A 221 -21.55 -11.61 -16.35
C ARG A 221 -20.11 -12.11 -16.05
N PRO A 222 -19.07 -11.66 -16.77
CA PRO A 222 -17.68 -11.93 -16.36
C PRO A 222 -17.33 -11.45 -14.96
N CYS A 223 -17.81 -10.26 -14.56
CA CYS A 223 -17.63 -9.74 -13.20
C CYS A 223 -18.23 -10.69 -12.15
N GLU A 224 -19.47 -11.14 -12.38
CA GLU A 224 -20.19 -12.07 -11.51
C GLU A 224 -19.40 -13.36 -11.27
N ILE A 225 -18.86 -13.95 -12.34
CA ILE A 225 -18.05 -15.18 -12.26
C ILE A 225 -16.80 -14.92 -11.41
N GLY A 226 -16.11 -13.81 -11.65
CA GLY A 226 -14.86 -13.50 -10.97
C GLY A 226 -14.99 -13.14 -9.49
N ILE A 227 -16.11 -12.54 -9.07
CA ILE A 227 -16.32 -12.13 -7.67
C ILE A 227 -17.06 -13.18 -6.83
N ARG A 228 -17.60 -14.24 -7.44
CA ARG A 228 -18.51 -15.21 -6.80
C ARG A 228 -18.01 -15.71 -5.46
N HIS A 229 -16.75 -16.15 -5.40
CA HIS A 229 -16.20 -16.77 -4.19
C HIS A 229 -16.04 -15.73 -3.06
N VAL A 230 -15.56 -14.54 -3.40
CA VAL A 230 -15.36 -13.44 -2.44
C VAL A 230 -16.70 -12.92 -1.92
N TYR A 231 -17.69 -12.73 -2.79
CA TYR A 231 -19.03 -12.26 -2.40
C TYR A 231 -19.71 -13.19 -1.37
N TRP A 232 -19.67 -14.51 -1.57
CA TRP A 232 -20.31 -15.44 -0.64
C TRP A 232 -19.54 -15.57 0.69
N LYS A 233 -18.21 -15.48 0.64
CA LYS A 233 -17.39 -15.38 1.86
C LYS A 233 -17.75 -14.12 2.65
N ALA A 234 -17.82 -12.98 1.97
CA ALA A 234 -18.18 -11.68 2.56
C ALA A 234 -19.59 -11.68 3.19
N ARG A 235 -20.55 -12.42 2.62
CA ARG A 235 -21.90 -12.59 3.22
C ARG A 235 -21.99 -13.64 4.34
N GLY A 236 -20.87 -14.25 4.75
CA GLY A 236 -20.87 -15.31 5.78
C GLY A 236 -21.57 -16.60 5.34
N ARG A 237 -21.68 -16.85 4.02
CA ARG A 237 -22.39 -18.01 3.45
C ARG A 237 -21.44 -19.03 2.80
N SER A 238 -20.15 -19.01 3.12
CA SER A 238 -19.25 -20.04 2.61
C SER A 238 -19.59 -21.38 3.27
N LYS A 239 -19.99 -22.37 2.45
CA LYS A 239 -19.76 -23.77 2.81
C LYS A 239 -18.27 -24.08 2.74
#